data_AF-A0A1U8BDK6-F1
#
_entry.id   AF-A0A1U8BDK6-F1
#
_cell.length_a   1.000
_cell.length_b   1.000
_cell.length_c   1.000
_cell.angle_alpha   90.00
_cell.angle_beta   90.00
_cell.angle_gamma   90.00
#
_symmetry.space_group_name_H-M   'P 1'
#
loop_
_entity.id
_entity.type
_entity.pdbx_description
1 polymer ?
#
loop_
_entity_poly.entity_id
_entity_poly.type
_entity_poly.pdbx_seq_one_letter_code
_entity_poly.pdbx_strand_id
1 'polypeptide(L)'
;MVHYQRYQLRKCGGVGEEDEEAQTLVLEFGSSGYYKRTKPKILPLLFVFSLVSCSLLLVPHLFSCFSTISLLCTFEVENDRVAVDREADAPICDSISNGSICCDRSGFRSDICFMRGDIRTKSASSSIFVYTSDTDDDFISYSLAKEGEGAEEKEEELQHEKIKPYTRKWETGVMDTIGELDLVVKKDKYGRRHHCDVQHSVPAIFLSTGGYTGNVYHEFNDGLIPLYITSQHLNKKVVFVMLEYHNWYMTKYGDILSRLSDYPPIDFSGDKRTHCFPEAIVGLRIHDELTVDSSQMQGSKSILDFHNLLDQAYWPRIRGLIQDEEREAQLRLKERVSLFPSSLSPEAGEQKQEEKEKKPKLVVISRNGSRAIMNEDAMVKLAEKIGFQVEVLRPDRTTELAKIYRALNSSDAMIGVHGAAMTHFLFMRPCSVFIQVIPLGTDWAAETYYGEPAMKLGLKYVGYKILPRESSLYGQYDRDDPVLRDPKSVNAKGWQFTKKVYLDGQNVELDLRRFGKRLFRAYDYISKKNQRAVQ
;
A
#
# COMPACT_ATOMS: atom_id res chain seq x y z
N MET A 1 23.03 4.19 -12.69
CA MET A 1 23.74 3.20 -11.86
C MET A 1 23.38 3.52 -10.42
N VAL A 2 22.36 2.85 -9.89
CA VAL A 2 21.72 3.19 -8.61
C VAL A 2 22.35 2.33 -7.52
N HIS A 3 22.95 2.98 -6.52
CA HIS A 3 23.51 2.30 -5.36
C HIS A 3 22.38 1.71 -4.52
N TYR A 4 22.23 0.39 -4.57
CA TYR A 4 21.46 -0.38 -3.62
C TYR A 4 22.11 -0.26 -2.23
N GLN A 5 21.53 0.54 -1.34
CA GLN A 5 21.87 0.51 0.07
C GLN A 5 21.28 -0.78 0.66
N ARG A 6 22.16 -1.70 1.06
CA ARG A 6 21.83 -2.95 1.74
C ARG A 6 21.07 -2.64 3.04
N TYR A 7 19.77 -2.88 3.05
CA TYR A 7 19.00 -2.99 4.28
C TYR A 7 19.45 -4.25 5.03
N GLN A 8 20.07 -4.08 6.19
CA GLN A 8 20.25 -5.18 7.14
C GLN A 8 18.93 -5.44 7.88
N LEU A 9 18.00 -6.15 7.22
CA LEU A 9 17.00 -6.90 7.98
C LEU A 9 17.76 -7.91 8.85
N ARG A 10 17.45 -7.97 10.15
CA ARG A 10 17.90 -9.05 11.04
C ARG A 10 17.57 -10.38 10.33
N LYS A 11 18.61 -11.10 9.91
CA LYS A 11 18.46 -12.42 9.29
C LYS A 11 17.65 -13.30 10.23
N CYS A 12 16.58 -13.86 9.68
CA CYS A 12 15.71 -14.81 10.34
C CYS A 12 16.51 -16.10 10.66
N GLY A 13 17.17 -16.10 11.82
CA GLY A 13 18.26 -17.02 12.15
C GLY A 13 19.58 -16.57 11.52
N GLY A 14 20.65 -16.40 12.30
CA GLY A 14 22.01 -16.23 11.74
C GLY A 14 22.30 -17.39 10.78
N VAL A 15 22.93 -17.25 9.61
CA VAL A 15 23.91 -16.30 9.05
C VAL A 15 23.65 -16.23 7.53
N GLY A 16 24.47 -15.50 6.77
CA GLY A 16 24.46 -15.53 5.30
C GLY A 16 24.74 -16.91 4.73
N GLU A 17 24.02 -17.21 3.66
CA GLU A 17 24.45 -18.15 2.65
C GLU A 17 24.63 -17.35 1.36
N GLU A 18 25.77 -17.63 0.72
CA GLU A 18 26.09 -17.24 -0.64
C GLU A 18 25.12 -17.97 -1.58
N ASP A 19 24.50 -17.22 -2.50
CA ASP A 19 23.68 -17.80 -3.56
C ASP A 19 24.58 -18.54 -4.57
N GLU A 20 24.84 -19.82 -4.34
CA GLU A 20 25.24 -20.76 -5.40
C GLU A 20 24.01 -21.51 -5.91
N GLU A 21 23.36 -20.95 -6.94
CA GLU A 21 22.86 -21.72 -8.10
C GLU A 21 22.39 -20.76 -9.19
N ALA A 22 23.36 -20.17 -9.88
CA ALA A 22 23.22 -19.70 -11.26
C ALA A 22 24.49 -20.07 -12.03
N GLN A 23 24.77 -21.36 -12.19
CA GLN A 23 25.78 -21.85 -13.13
C GLN A 23 25.25 -23.00 -13.97
N THR A 24 24.84 -22.63 -15.17
CA THR A 24 24.83 -23.49 -16.36
C THR A 24 26.26 -24.00 -16.63
N LEU A 25 26.38 -25.33 -16.63
CA LEU A 25 27.44 -26.17 -17.21
C LEU A 25 28.45 -25.45 -18.13
N VAL A 26 29.70 -25.36 -17.68
CA VAL A 26 30.89 -25.40 -18.53
C VAL A 26 31.89 -26.35 -17.88
N LEU A 27 32.10 -27.51 -18.50
CA LEU A 27 33.19 -28.43 -18.18
C LEU A 27 34.43 -27.98 -18.97
N GLU A 28 35.47 -27.55 -18.25
CA GLU A 28 36.81 -27.33 -18.78
C GLU A 28 37.52 -28.67 -19.04
N PHE A 29 38.23 -28.77 -20.17
CA PHE A 29 39.53 -29.42 -20.22
C PHE A 29 40.47 -28.49 -20.99
N GLY A 30 41.51 -28.02 -20.29
CA GLY A 30 42.50 -27.08 -20.81
C GLY A 30 43.55 -27.73 -21.70
N SER A 31 44.20 -26.92 -22.53
CA SER A 31 45.62 -26.57 -22.36
C SER A 31 46.15 -25.78 -23.57
N SER A 32 46.90 -24.72 -23.24
CA SER A 32 48.08 -24.21 -23.95
C SER A 32 47.97 -23.62 -25.37
N GLY A 33 48.37 -22.36 -25.50
CA GLY A 33 48.92 -21.82 -26.76
C GLY A 33 48.69 -20.33 -26.98
N TYR A 34 49.65 -19.50 -26.55
CA TYR A 34 49.81 -18.12 -27.00
C TYR A 34 49.88 -18.03 -28.55
N TYR A 35 49.22 -17.05 -29.17
CA TYR A 35 49.80 -16.15 -30.21
C TYR A 35 48.80 -15.06 -30.65
N LYS A 36 49.27 -13.80 -30.66
CA LYS A 36 48.63 -12.59 -31.21
C LYS A 36 48.43 -12.67 -32.74
N ARG A 37 47.34 -12.11 -33.28
CA ARG A 37 47.27 -11.38 -34.58
C ARG A 37 45.90 -10.70 -34.77
N THR A 38 45.82 -9.36 -34.71
CA THR A 38 45.72 -8.37 -35.81
C THR A 38 44.39 -8.32 -36.59
N LYS A 39 43.73 -7.15 -36.54
CA LYS A 39 42.58 -6.72 -37.35
C LYS A 39 42.94 -6.49 -38.83
N PRO A 40 41.97 -6.57 -39.76
CA PRO A 40 42.01 -5.80 -41.00
C PRO A 40 40.90 -4.73 -41.10
N LYS A 41 41.20 -3.66 -41.85
CA LYS A 41 40.33 -2.54 -42.28
C LYS A 41 40.03 -2.71 -43.77
N ILE A 42 38.76 -2.64 -44.23
CA ILE A 42 38.32 -2.23 -45.59
C ILE A 42 36.81 -1.86 -45.44
N LEU A 43 36.37 -0.59 -45.36
CA LEU A 43 36.17 0.53 -46.31
C LEU A 43 34.68 0.70 -46.72
N PRO A 44 34.09 1.91 -46.63
CA PRO A 44 32.65 2.18 -46.74
C PRO A 44 32.26 2.71 -48.13
N LEU A 45 31.11 2.29 -48.65
CA LEU A 45 30.40 2.91 -49.77
C LEU A 45 28.92 2.59 -49.63
N LEU A 46 28.06 3.63 -49.72
CA LEU A 46 26.58 3.65 -49.72
C LEU A 46 25.96 4.56 -48.65
N PHE A 47 26.52 5.76 -48.41
CA PHE A 47 25.83 6.79 -47.61
C PHE A 47 25.97 8.23 -48.15
N VAL A 48 26.24 8.39 -49.45
CA VAL A 48 26.52 9.70 -50.07
C VAL A 48 25.49 10.15 -51.12
N PHE A 49 24.42 9.40 -51.38
CA PHE A 49 23.49 9.73 -52.49
C PHE A 49 22.07 10.20 -52.13
N SER A 50 21.79 10.64 -50.89
CA SER A 50 20.42 11.10 -50.56
C SER A 50 20.30 12.57 -50.09
N LEU A 51 21.40 13.33 -50.02
CA LEU A 51 21.39 14.67 -49.41
C LEU A 51 21.61 15.83 -50.41
N VAL A 52 21.31 15.65 -51.71
CA VAL A 52 21.53 16.71 -52.73
C VAL A 52 20.31 16.96 -53.63
N SER A 53 19.09 16.61 -53.23
CA SER A 53 17.92 16.75 -54.14
C SER A 53 16.64 17.27 -53.51
N CYS A 54 16.70 18.30 -52.65
CA CYS A 54 15.48 19.10 -52.39
C CYS A 54 15.72 20.50 -51.80
N SER A 55 16.85 21.13 -52.13
CA SER A 55 17.01 22.57 -51.97
C SER A 55 16.88 23.20 -53.35
N LEU A 56 16.01 24.20 -53.47
CA LEU A 56 15.75 25.06 -54.64
C LEU A 56 14.54 24.71 -55.51
N LEU A 57 13.34 24.85 -54.95
CA LEU A 57 12.23 25.49 -55.68
C LEU A 57 11.42 26.39 -54.71
N LEU A 58 11.60 27.72 -54.86
CA LEU A 58 10.69 28.84 -54.47
C LEU A 58 10.49 29.07 -52.95
N VAL A 59 11.10 30.02 -52.19
CA VAL A 59 11.28 31.50 -52.31
C VAL A 59 9.94 32.24 -52.57
N PRO A 60 9.60 33.36 -51.90
CA PRO A 60 9.49 33.66 -50.45
C PRO A 60 8.17 34.40 -50.11
N HIS A 61 7.67 34.33 -48.88
CA HIS A 61 6.87 35.43 -48.32
C HIS A 61 7.45 35.84 -46.97
N LEU A 62 8.00 37.04 -47.00
CA LEU A 62 8.62 37.77 -45.90
C LEU A 62 7.57 38.29 -44.92
N PHE A 63 8.04 38.58 -43.70
CA PHE A 63 7.47 39.46 -42.67
C PHE A 63 6.32 38.91 -41.81
N SER A 64 6.64 38.36 -40.64
CA SER A 64 6.64 39.15 -39.39
C SER A 64 6.79 38.29 -38.12
N CYS A 65 7.77 38.67 -37.32
CA CYS A 65 7.81 38.69 -35.85
C CYS A 65 7.75 37.39 -35.01
N PHE A 66 8.94 37.03 -34.50
CA PHE A 66 9.29 36.68 -33.10
C PHE A 66 8.44 35.66 -32.30
N SER A 67 8.92 34.40 -32.30
CA SER A 67 9.30 33.53 -31.15
C SER A 67 8.67 33.79 -29.76
N THR A 68 8.15 32.79 -29.01
CA THR A 68 8.71 31.46 -28.73
C THR A 68 7.63 30.38 -28.48
N ILE A 69 7.90 29.16 -28.94
CA ILE A 69 7.06 27.95 -28.78
C ILE A 69 7.77 26.97 -27.84
N SER A 70 6.92 26.24 -27.11
CA SER A 70 7.18 25.06 -26.30
C SER A 70 7.67 23.82 -27.10
N LEU A 71 8.19 22.83 -26.37
CA LEU A 71 8.34 21.40 -26.68
C LEU A 71 9.69 20.81 -27.14
N LEU A 72 10.22 19.99 -26.22
CA LEU A 72 10.69 18.59 -26.33
C LEU A 72 11.90 18.21 -27.21
N CYS A 73 12.96 17.86 -26.47
CA CYS A 73 13.73 16.61 -26.47
C CYS A 73 14.46 16.11 -27.73
N THR A 74 15.79 16.15 -27.65
CA THR A 74 16.68 15.08 -28.14
C THR A 74 17.77 14.78 -27.10
N PHE A 75 18.00 13.50 -26.82
CA PHE A 75 19.07 12.98 -25.96
C PHE A 75 20.42 13.03 -26.67
N GLU A 76 21.44 13.56 -26.01
CA GLU A 76 22.83 13.13 -26.19
C GLU A 76 23.60 13.33 -24.87
N VAL A 77 24.39 12.32 -24.51
CA VAL A 77 25.13 12.19 -23.25
C VAL A 77 26.48 12.86 -23.40
N GLU A 78 26.78 13.87 -22.58
CA GLU A 78 28.15 14.26 -22.28
C GLU A 78 28.32 14.50 -20.78
N ASN A 79 29.47 14.05 -20.30
CA ASN A 79 29.78 13.67 -18.94
C ASN A 79 30.65 14.76 -18.32
N ASP A 80 30.10 15.59 -17.44
CA ASP A 80 30.91 16.47 -16.59
C ASP A 80 30.50 16.38 -15.13
N ARG A 81 31.50 16.06 -14.31
CA ARG A 81 31.40 15.88 -12.87
C ARG A 81 31.42 17.25 -12.20
N VAL A 82 30.29 17.67 -11.64
CA VAL A 82 30.27 18.70 -10.60
C VAL A 82 29.68 18.06 -9.35
N ALA A 83 30.51 17.96 -8.31
CA ALA A 83 30.09 17.56 -6.98
C ALA A 83 29.10 18.61 -6.45
N VAL A 84 27.84 18.23 -6.31
CA VAL A 84 26.85 19.01 -5.56
C VAL A 84 26.73 18.32 -4.21
N ASP A 85 27.13 19.05 -3.17
CA ASP A 85 26.93 18.68 -1.78
C ASP A 85 25.46 18.34 -1.54
N ARG A 86 25.22 17.21 -0.86
CA ARG A 86 23.90 16.83 -0.40
C ARG A 86 23.55 17.66 0.83
N GLU A 87 22.95 18.83 0.62
CA GLU A 87 22.04 19.40 1.61
C GLU A 87 20.78 18.53 1.62
N ALA A 88 20.44 18.01 2.80
CA ALA A 88 19.18 17.31 3.00
C ALA A 88 18.04 18.34 2.86
N ASP A 89 17.25 18.23 1.79
CA ASP A 89 16.06 19.05 1.58
C ASP A 89 15.16 18.95 2.83
N ALA A 90 14.99 20.06 3.53
CA ALA A 90 14.02 20.16 4.61
C ALA A 90 12.60 19.89 4.04
N PRO A 91 11.75 19.13 4.75
CA PRO A 91 10.40 18.87 4.30
C PRO A 91 9.64 20.16 3.96
N ILE A 92 8.97 20.15 2.81
CA ILE A 92 8.13 21.26 2.35
C ILE A 92 7.03 21.50 3.41
N CYS A 93 6.84 22.76 3.82
CA CYS A 93 5.92 23.21 4.87
C CYS A 93 6.34 22.94 6.33
N ASP A 94 7.61 22.69 6.65
CA ASP A 94 8.08 22.40 8.02
C ASP A 94 7.81 23.51 9.07
N SER A 95 7.68 24.76 8.66
CA SER A 95 7.40 25.88 9.56
C SER A 95 6.42 26.88 8.95
N ILE A 96 5.13 26.53 8.94
CA ILE A 96 4.07 27.47 8.56
C ILE A 96 3.72 28.42 9.71
N SER A 97 3.53 29.70 9.37
CA SER A 97 3.07 30.75 10.28
C SER A 97 1.63 30.50 10.73
N ASN A 98 1.23 31.04 11.89
CA ASN A 98 -0.18 31.06 12.26
C ASN A 98 -0.97 31.91 11.25
N GLY A 99 -2.18 31.46 10.89
CA GLY A 99 -3.04 32.13 9.94
C GLY A 99 -2.76 31.82 8.47
N SER A 100 -1.99 30.78 8.15
CA SER A 100 -1.59 30.48 6.75
C SER A 100 -1.85 29.04 6.33
N ILE A 101 -1.76 28.82 5.01
CA ILE A 101 -1.90 27.52 4.33
C ILE A 101 -0.63 27.25 3.51
N CYS A 102 -0.11 26.03 3.58
CA CYS A 102 0.97 25.56 2.72
C CYS A 102 0.60 24.19 2.14
N CYS A 103 0.71 24.04 0.82
CA CYS A 103 0.39 22.79 0.13
C CYS A 103 1.62 22.23 -0.58
N ASP A 104 1.98 20.99 -0.26
CA ASP A 104 2.93 20.21 -1.02
C ASP A 104 2.20 19.39 -2.09
N ARG A 105 2.47 19.75 -3.34
CA ARG A 105 1.94 19.08 -4.54
C ARG A 105 3.05 18.39 -5.35
N SER A 106 4.26 18.27 -4.80
CA SER A 106 5.39 17.65 -5.48
C SER A 106 5.21 16.13 -5.62
N GLY A 107 4.45 15.52 -4.71
CA GLY A 107 4.12 14.11 -4.72
C GLY A 107 3.37 13.68 -5.99
N PHE A 108 3.83 12.59 -6.62
CA PHE A 108 3.10 11.94 -7.71
C PHE A 108 1.81 11.26 -7.19
N ARG A 109 1.83 10.79 -5.94
CA ARG A 109 0.77 9.94 -5.39
C ARG A 109 -0.34 10.68 -4.64
N SER A 110 0.01 11.76 -3.96
CA SER A 110 -0.93 12.55 -3.18
C SER A 110 -0.52 14.02 -3.15
N ASP A 111 -1.51 14.89 -2.96
CA ASP A 111 -1.31 16.25 -2.48
C ASP A 111 -1.55 16.28 -0.98
N ILE A 112 -0.86 17.18 -0.27
CA ILE A 112 -1.07 17.39 1.16
C ILE A 112 -0.93 18.87 1.51
N CYS A 113 -1.87 19.39 2.30
CA CYS A 113 -1.84 20.77 2.78
C CYS A 113 -1.79 20.84 4.30
N PHE A 114 -1.13 21.86 4.82
CA PHE A 114 -0.99 22.15 6.23
C PHE A 114 -1.59 23.53 6.51
N MET A 115 -2.40 23.62 7.56
CA MET A 115 -3.03 24.83 8.06
C MET A 115 -2.72 24.99 9.54
N ARG A 116 -2.46 26.21 10.00
CA ARG A 116 -2.14 26.49 11.40
C ARG A 116 -2.81 27.78 11.88
N GLY A 117 -3.38 27.77 13.08
CA GLY A 117 -4.01 28.93 13.70
C GLY A 117 -5.46 28.65 14.11
N ASP A 118 -6.33 29.65 14.00
CA ASP A 118 -7.77 29.47 14.26
C ASP A 118 -8.44 28.86 13.04
N ILE A 119 -8.53 27.53 13.02
CA ILE A 119 -9.10 26.76 11.92
C ILE A 119 -10.52 26.39 12.24
N ARG A 120 -11.45 26.63 11.31
CA ARG A 120 -12.89 26.37 11.50
C ARG A 120 -13.48 25.65 10.31
N THR A 121 -14.24 24.58 10.57
CA THR A 121 -14.89 23.79 9.51
C THR A 121 -16.27 24.34 9.14
N LYS A 122 -16.62 24.18 7.86
CA LYS A 122 -17.97 24.40 7.34
C LYS A 122 -18.34 23.29 6.37
N SER A 123 -18.96 22.23 6.91
CA SER A 123 -19.30 21.04 6.14
C SER A 123 -20.30 21.29 5.01
N ALA A 124 -21.24 22.23 5.20
CA ALA A 124 -22.25 22.56 4.19
C ALA A 124 -21.67 23.08 2.86
N SER A 125 -20.47 23.66 2.88
CA SER A 125 -19.77 24.17 1.68
C SER A 125 -18.46 23.44 1.39
N SER A 126 -18.20 22.31 2.07
CA SER A 126 -16.92 21.59 1.99
C SER A 126 -15.69 22.47 2.22
N SER A 127 -15.81 23.47 3.10
CA SER A 127 -14.76 24.47 3.29
C SER A 127 -14.11 24.37 4.67
N ILE A 128 -12.82 24.67 4.72
CA ILE A 128 -12.02 24.81 5.93
C ILE A 128 -11.40 26.21 5.91
N PHE A 129 -11.71 27.00 6.92
CA PHE A 129 -11.20 28.37 7.04
C PHE A 129 -10.04 28.41 8.02
N VAL A 130 -9.03 29.22 7.75
CA VAL A 130 -8.05 29.64 8.75
C VAL A 130 -8.08 31.16 8.86
N TYR A 131 -8.18 31.65 10.10
CA TYR A 131 -8.21 33.09 10.36
C TYR A 131 -6.81 33.60 10.70
N THR A 132 -6.42 34.69 10.04
CA THR A 132 -5.21 35.44 10.35
C THR A 132 -5.54 36.67 11.18
N SER A 133 -4.78 36.90 12.25
CA SER A 133 -4.88 38.10 13.08
C SER A 133 -4.25 39.28 12.36
N ASP A 134 -4.95 40.42 12.33
CA ASP A 134 -4.39 41.70 11.85
C ASP A 134 -3.15 42.05 12.69
N THR A 135 -1.95 41.88 12.14
CA THR A 135 -0.75 42.51 12.69
C THR A 135 -0.61 43.91 12.11
N ASP A 136 -1.05 44.92 12.89
CA ASP A 136 -0.51 46.28 13.01
C ASP A 136 0.04 47.03 11.78
N ASP A 137 -0.60 47.01 10.60
CA ASP A 137 -0.24 47.94 9.51
C ASP A 137 -1.41 48.81 8.99
N ASP A 138 -2.55 48.81 9.70
CA ASP A 138 -3.76 49.51 9.24
C ASP A 138 -4.17 50.72 10.10
N PHE A 139 -3.30 51.17 11.03
CA PHE A 139 -3.55 52.42 11.78
C PHE A 139 -3.61 53.66 10.86
N ILE A 140 -3.13 53.55 9.60
CA ILE A 140 -3.18 54.64 8.62
C ILE A 140 -4.47 54.61 7.76
N SER A 141 -5.16 53.48 7.64
CA SER A 141 -6.35 53.34 6.77
C SER A 141 -7.67 53.77 7.44
N TYR A 142 -7.73 53.70 8.77
CA TYR A 142 -8.95 54.02 9.53
C TYR A 142 -9.37 55.49 9.52
N SER A 143 -8.56 56.39 8.96
CA SER A 143 -8.85 57.83 8.90
C SER A 143 -9.50 58.31 7.60
N LEU A 144 -9.74 57.43 6.61
CA LEU A 144 -10.32 57.84 5.30
C LEU A 144 -11.63 57.15 4.90
N ALA A 145 -12.10 56.15 5.64
CA ALA A 145 -13.38 55.50 5.37
C ALA A 145 -14.51 56.09 6.25
N LYS A 146 -14.82 57.38 6.04
CA LYS A 146 -16.13 57.91 6.36
C LYS A 146 -16.87 58.18 5.06
N GLU A 147 -18.09 57.66 5.03
CA GLU A 147 -19.16 57.90 4.05
C GLU A 147 -19.13 57.01 2.80
N GLY A 148 -19.91 55.93 2.87
CA GLY A 148 -20.24 55.04 1.76
C GLY A 148 -21.15 53.92 2.23
N GLU A 149 -22.45 54.22 2.42
CA GLU A 149 -23.48 53.21 2.64
C GLU A 149 -23.60 52.27 1.42
N GLY A 150 -23.67 50.96 1.68
CA GLY A 150 -24.27 50.01 0.73
C GLY A 150 -23.34 49.19 -0.17
N ALA A 151 -22.12 48.85 0.25
CA ALA A 151 -21.38 47.75 -0.37
C ALA A 151 -21.67 46.46 0.40
N GLU A 152 -22.24 45.44 -0.24
CA GLU A 152 -22.13 44.06 0.24
C GLU A 152 -20.63 43.77 0.44
N GLU A 153 -20.17 43.78 1.69
CA GLU A 153 -18.79 43.48 2.05
C GLU A 153 -18.51 42.03 1.67
N LYS A 154 -17.98 41.82 0.46
CA LYS A 154 -17.41 40.53 0.07
C LYS A 154 -16.36 40.18 1.11
N GLU A 155 -16.57 39.07 1.83
CA GLU A 155 -15.58 38.52 2.76
C GLU A 155 -14.24 38.42 2.02
N GLU A 156 -13.23 39.15 2.48
CA GLU A 156 -11.95 39.24 1.79
C GLU A 156 -11.18 37.93 1.97
N GLU A 157 -11.15 37.09 0.93
CA GLU A 157 -10.37 35.86 0.85
C GLU A 157 -8.92 36.20 0.48
N LEU A 158 -7.98 35.84 1.36
CA LEU A 158 -6.56 36.17 1.17
C LEU A 158 -5.82 35.10 0.36
N GLN A 159 -6.23 33.84 0.52
CA GLN A 159 -5.68 32.69 -0.19
C GLN A 159 -6.77 31.63 -0.27
N HIS A 160 -6.86 30.95 -1.41
CA HIS A 160 -7.82 29.88 -1.66
C HIS A 160 -7.11 28.71 -2.34
N GLU A 161 -7.08 27.56 -1.68
CA GLU A 161 -6.55 26.30 -2.19
C GLU A 161 -7.66 25.28 -2.34
N LYS A 162 -7.50 24.38 -3.33
CA LYS A 162 -8.39 23.24 -3.56
C LYS A 162 -7.62 21.94 -3.45
N ILE A 163 -8.20 20.96 -2.76
CA ILE A 163 -7.57 19.65 -2.56
C ILE A 163 -8.60 18.54 -2.48
N LYS A 164 -8.27 17.38 -3.06
CA LYS A 164 -8.98 16.11 -2.90
C LYS A 164 -8.10 15.19 -2.04
N PRO A 165 -8.43 14.95 -0.77
CA PRO A 165 -7.52 14.32 0.19
C PRO A 165 -7.48 12.78 0.05
N TYR A 166 -7.01 12.28 -1.10
CA TYR A 166 -6.92 10.86 -1.45
C TYR A 166 -5.60 10.54 -2.17
N THR A 167 -5.01 9.35 -1.91
CA THR A 167 -3.64 9.02 -2.31
C THR A 167 -3.52 8.34 -3.68
N ARG A 168 -4.34 8.77 -4.63
CA ARG A 168 -4.37 8.29 -6.03
C ARG A 168 -4.37 9.44 -7.02
N LYS A 169 -3.62 10.52 -6.72
CA LYS A 169 -3.59 11.78 -7.49
C LYS A 169 -3.48 11.59 -9.01
N TRP A 170 -2.71 10.59 -9.45
CA TRP A 170 -2.48 10.30 -10.88
C TRP A 170 -3.68 9.69 -11.61
N GLU A 171 -4.67 9.18 -10.89
CA GLU A 171 -5.78 8.41 -11.45
C GLU A 171 -7.06 9.26 -11.50
N THR A 172 -7.21 10.01 -12.59
CA THR A 172 -8.32 10.97 -12.77
C THR A 172 -9.70 10.36 -12.52
N GLY A 173 -9.97 9.17 -13.06
CA GLY A 173 -11.28 8.54 -12.96
C GLY A 173 -11.74 8.23 -11.52
N VAL A 174 -10.82 7.81 -10.63
CA VAL A 174 -11.18 7.64 -9.21
C VAL A 174 -11.21 8.97 -8.49
N MET A 175 -10.28 9.89 -8.81
CA MET A 175 -10.22 11.22 -8.20
C MET A 175 -11.47 12.06 -8.50
N ASP A 176 -12.16 11.83 -9.60
CA ASP A 176 -13.45 12.48 -9.92
C ASP A 176 -14.56 12.12 -8.93
N THR A 177 -14.44 10.97 -8.23
CA THR A 177 -15.40 10.52 -7.21
C THR A 177 -15.09 11.05 -5.81
N ILE A 178 -13.92 11.66 -5.61
CA ILE A 178 -13.45 12.13 -4.31
C ILE A 178 -13.96 13.55 -4.05
N GLY A 179 -14.52 13.78 -2.86
CA GLY A 179 -14.90 15.11 -2.41
C GLY A 179 -13.73 16.10 -2.44
N GLU A 180 -13.96 17.27 -3.03
CA GLU A 180 -13.01 18.39 -3.03
C GLU A 180 -13.27 19.29 -1.81
N LEU A 181 -12.20 19.73 -1.17
CA LEU A 181 -12.22 20.70 -0.09
C LEU A 181 -11.68 22.05 -0.56
N ASP A 182 -12.35 23.11 -0.14
CA ASP A 182 -11.88 24.49 -0.28
C ASP A 182 -11.19 24.92 1.02
N LEU A 183 -9.89 25.21 0.94
CA LEU A 183 -9.10 25.71 2.07
C LEU A 183 -8.90 27.22 1.88
N VAL A 184 -9.38 28.02 2.82
CA VAL A 184 -9.49 29.47 2.63
C VAL A 184 -8.90 30.23 3.81
N VAL A 185 -8.00 31.18 3.53
CA VAL A 185 -7.49 32.14 4.51
C VAL A 185 -8.40 33.37 4.56
N LYS A 186 -8.84 33.76 5.76
CA LYS A 186 -9.69 34.94 5.98
C LYS A 186 -9.11 35.86 7.07
N LYS A 187 -9.45 37.15 7.02
CA LYS A 187 -9.15 38.10 8.10
C LYS A 187 -10.06 37.89 9.32
N ASP A 188 -9.51 38.02 10.53
CA ASP A 188 -10.21 37.76 11.80
C ASP A 188 -11.39 38.70 12.11
N LYS A 189 -11.54 39.84 11.40
CA LYS A 189 -12.75 40.70 11.49
C LYS A 189 -14.04 39.90 11.27
N TYR A 190 -13.97 38.80 10.52
CA TYR A 190 -15.08 37.87 10.24
C TYR A 190 -15.10 36.62 11.13
N GLY A 191 -14.02 36.33 11.87
CA GLY A 191 -13.96 35.22 12.83
C GLY A 191 -15.03 35.33 13.92
N ARG A 192 -15.44 36.54 14.27
CA ARG A 192 -16.53 36.78 15.25
C ARG A 192 -17.92 36.32 14.77
N ARG A 193 -18.12 36.03 13.48
CA ARG A 193 -19.42 35.60 12.92
C ARG A 193 -19.58 34.06 12.84
N HIS A 194 -18.50 33.29 12.99
CA HIS A 194 -18.50 31.83 12.81
C HIS A 194 -18.13 31.06 14.07
N HIS A 195 -18.97 31.11 15.10
CA HIS A 195 -18.66 30.49 16.40
C HIS A 195 -18.33 28.98 16.30
N CYS A 196 -17.43 28.54 17.18
CA CYS A 196 -17.11 27.13 17.33
C CYS A 196 -18.22 26.42 18.10
N ASP A 197 -18.87 25.43 17.49
CA ASP A 197 -19.80 24.54 18.19
C ASP A 197 -19.03 23.51 19.02
N VAL A 198 -17.88 23.07 18.50
CA VAL A 198 -16.99 22.10 19.13
C VAL A 198 -15.55 22.58 18.99
N GLN A 199 -14.85 22.70 20.11
CA GLN A 199 -13.46 23.15 20.14
C GLN A 199 -12.53 21.99 20.50
N HIS A 200 -11.51 21.76 19.67
CA HIS A 200 -10.50 20.74 19.86
C HIS A 200 -9.16 21.38 20.24
N SER A 201 -8.42 20.74 21.14
CA SER A 201 -7.08 21.19 21.55
C SER A 201 -5.94 20.46 20.83
N VAL A 202 -6.27 19.64 19.83
CA VAL A 202 -5.35 18.77 19.08
C VAL A 202 -5.56 18.98 17.58
N PRO A 203 -4.56 18.68 16.73
CA PRO A 203 -4.70 18.80 15.28
C PRO A 203 -5.80 17.89 14.71
N ALA A 204 -6.25 18.23 13.51
CA ALA A 204 -7.07 17.36 12.66
C ALA A 204 -6.29 16.82 11.45
N ILE A 205 -6.58 15.59 11.05
CA ILE A 205 -6.21 15.07 9.73
C ILE A 205 -7.49 14.85 8.93
N PHE A 206 -7.62 15.53 7.79
CA PHE A 206 -8.73 15.38 6.85
C PHE A 206 -8.35 14.39 5.76
N LEU A 207 -9.16 13.36 5.58
CA LEU A 207 -8.95 12.30 4.59
C LEU A 207 -10.26 11.89 3.92
N SER A 208 -10.14 11.36 2.70
CA SER A 208 -11.24 10.70 2.01
C SER A 208 -11.18 9.18 2.24
N THR A 209 -12.33 8.59 2.56
CA THR A 209 -12.57 7.14 2.55
C THR A 209 -13.51 6.75 1.40
N GLY A 210 -13.51 7.52 0.31
CA GLY A 210 -14.22 7.23 -0.93
C GLY A 210 -13.42 6.34 -1.89
N GLY A 211 -13.54 6.60 -3.19
CA GLY A 211 -12.71 5.97 -4.23
C GLY A 211 -12.83 4.45 -4.26
N TYR A 212 -11.72 3.74 -4.02
CA TYR A 212 -11.67 2.28 -4.04
C TYR A 212 -11.95 1.61 -2.70
N THR A 213 -12.40 2.37 -1.69
CA THR A 213 -12.77 1.86 -0.37
C THR A 213 -13.84 0.76 -0.49
N GLY A 214 -13.70 -0.32 0.30
CA GLY A 214 -14.42 -1.58 0.14
C GLY A 214 -13.59 -2.70 -0.49
N ASN A 215 -12.39 -2.37 -0.99
CA ASN A 215 -11.36 -3.33 -1.39
C ASN A 215 -10.18 -3.27 -0.41
N VAL A 216 -9.87 -4.40 0.23
CA VAL A 216 -8.83 -4.49 1.29
C VAL A 216 -7.46 -4.00 0.84
N TYR A 217 -7.11 -4.14 -0.44
CA TYR A 217 -5.86 -3.59 -0.96
C TYR A 217 -5.82 -2.07 -0.79
N HIS A 218 -6.86 -1.39 -1.28
CA HIS A 218 -6.96 0.06 -1.25
C HIS A 218 -7.18 0.59 0.16
N GLU A 219 -7.94 -0.13 0.99
CA GLU A 219 -8.15 0.25 2.40
C GLU A 219 -6.82 0.32 3.16
N PHE A 220 -5.89 -0.60 2.92
CA PHE A 220 -4.55 -0.54 3.51
C PHE A 220 -3.60 0.41 2.77
N ASN A 221 -3.53 0.29 1.45
CA ASN A 221 -2.56 1.01 0.61
C ASN A 221 -2.85 2.50 0.51
N ASP A 222 -4.11 2.85 0.30
CA ASP A 222 -4.53 4.23 0.03
C ASP A 222 -5.08 4.91 1.30
N GLY A 223 -5.43 4.13 2.33
CA GLY A 223 -6.03 4.61 3.57
C GLY A 223 -5.14 4.41 4.80
N LEU A 224 -5.11 3.20 5.36
CA LEU A 224 -4.57 2.95 6.70
C LEU A 224 -3.06 3.13 6.83
N ILE A 225 -2.27 2.68 5.85
CA ILE A 225 -0.81 2.89 5.87
C ILE A 225 -0.49 4.38 5.68
N PRO A 226 -1.06 5.10 4.69
CA PRO A 226 -0.90 6.55 4.59
C PRO A 226 -1.36 7.34 5.82
N LEU A 227 -2.44 6.90 6.47
CA LEU A 227 -2.92 7.49 7.72
C LEU A 227 -1.89 7.28 8.84
N TYR A 228 -1.34 6.07 8.98
CA TYR A 228 -0.25 5.80 9.93
C TYR A 228 1.00 6.66 9.66
N ILE A 229 1.43 6.76 8.39
CA ILE A 229 2.58 7.58 7.99
C ILE A 229 2.35 9.04 8.40
N THR A 230 1.16 9.57 8.10
CA THR A 230 0.80 10.95 8.41
C THR A 230 0.63 11.21 9.91
N SER A 231 0.08 10.26 10.69
CA SER A 231 -0.39 10.53 12.05
C SER A 231 0.50 10.01 13.17
N GLN A 232 1.43 9.09 12.92
CA GLN A 232 2.15 8.37 13.98
C GLN A 232 2.92 9.31 14.93
N HIS A 233 3.51 10.39 14.40
CA HIS A 233 4.28 11.35 15.19
C HIS A 233 3.41 12.18 16.17
N LEU A 234 2.10 12.24 15.93
CA LEU A 234 1.15 12.96 16.79
C LEU A 234 0.78 12.16 18.05
N ASN A 235 1.27 10.93 18.18
CA ASN A 235 1.12 10.07 19.37
C ASN A 235 -0.33 10.02 19.88
N LYS A 236 -1.27 9.71 18.96
CA LYS A 236 -2.72 9.62 19.20
C LYS A 236 -3.45 10.94 19.49
N LYS A 237 -2.73 12.06 19.62
CA LYS A 237 -3.30 13.40 19.85
C LYS A 237 -3.70 14.06 18.53
N VAL A 238 -4.67 13.47 17.85
CA VAL A 238 -5.16 13.96 16.56
C VAL A 238 -6.59 13.51 16.34
N VAL A 239 -7.42 14.33 15.71
CA VAL A 239 -8.79 13.96 15.30
C VAL A 239 -8.79 13.61 13.82
N PHE A 240 -9.39 12.48 13.46
CA PHE A 240 -9.59 12.13 12.04
C PHE A 240 -10.92 12.67 11.55
N VAL A 241 -10.90 13.42 10.46
CA VAL A 241 -12.07 14.01 9.83
C VAL A 241 -12.25 13.39 8.45
N MET A 242 -13.33 12.64 8.26
CA MET A 242 -13.55 11.82 7.07
C MET A 242 -14.64 12.40 6.19
N LEU A 243 -14.34 12.60 4.91
CA LEU A 243 -15.28 13.18 3.93
C LEU A 243 -16.41 12.20 3.61
N GLU A 244 -16.07 11.00 3.15
CA GLU A 244 -16.99 9.91 2.84
C GLU A 244 -17.03 8.90 4.00
N TYR A 245 -17.61 9.30 5.13
CA TYR A 245 -17.70 8.45 6.32
C TYR A 245 -18.64 7.25 6.11
N HIS A 246 -18.22 6.08 6.59
CA HIS A 246 -18.99 4.86 6.51
C HIS A 246 -18.97 4.08 7.83
N ASN A 247 -20.16 3.80 8.40
CA ASN A 247 -20.30 3.00 9.62
C ASN A 247 -19.66 1.60 9.50
N TRP A 248 -19.77 0.97 8.33
CA TRP A 248 -19.17 -0.35 8.09
C TRP A 248 -17.63 -0.27 8.11
N TYR A 249 -17.04 0.84 7.67
CA TYR A 249 -15.59 1.05 7.72
C TYR A 249 -15.12 1.16 9.16
N MET A 250 -15.85 1.92 10.00
CA MET A 250 -15.56 2.00 11.44
C MET A 250 -15.72 0.66 12.15
N THR A 251 -16.76 -0.09 11.79
CA THR A 251 -16.97 -1.44 12.35
C THR A 251 -15.81 -2.37 12.02
N LYS A 252 -15.22 -2.23 10.83
CA LYS A 252 -14.16 -3.11 10.35
C LYS A 252 -12.75 -2.68 10.79
N TYR A 253 -12.47 -1.38 10.81
CA TYR A 253 -11.14 -0.80 11.00
C TYR A 253 -10.99 0.02 12.29
N GLY A 254 -12.06 0.16 13.08
CA GLY A 254 -12.07 0.94 14.32
C GLY A 254 -11.00 0.52 15.32
N ASP A 255 -10.69 -0.77 15.41
CA ASP A 255 -9.59 -1.27 16.25
C ASP A 255 -8.23 -0.67 15.84
N ILE A 256 -7.96 -0.56 14.54
CA ILE A 256 -6.73 0.07 14.02
C ILE A 256 -6.77 1.58 14.29
N LEU A 257 -7.88 2.25 13.96
CA LEU A 257 -8.02 3.70 14.14
C LEU A 257 -7.84 4.12 15.60
N SER A 258 -8.32 3.32 16.55
CA SER A 258 -8.16 3.55 18.00
C SER A 258 -6.70 3.49 18.48
N ARG A 259 -5.80 2.91 17.68
CA ARG A 259 -4.36 2.93 17.92
C ARG A 259 -3.67 4.16 17.35
N LEU A 260 -4.32 4.85 16.42
CA LEU A 260 -3.79 6.05 15.75
C LEU A 260 -4.34 7.36 16.34
N SER A 261 -5.49 7.32 17.01
CA SER A 261 -6.14 8.47 17.65
C SER A 261 -6.83 8.09 18.96
N ASP A 262 -6.78 8.99 19.96
CA ASP A 262 -7.56 8.90 21.20
C ASP A 262 -8.96 9.53 21.06
N TYR A 263 -9.29 10.07 19.89
CA TYR A 263 -10.52 10.81 19.61
C TYR A 263 -11.39 10.06 18.60
N PRO A 264 -12.73 10.13 18.73
CA PRO A 264 -13.61 9.53 17.74
C PRO A 264 -13.46 10.25 16.38
N PRO A 265 -13.45 9.52 15.25
CA PRO A 265 -13.47 10.13 13.93
C PRO A 265 -14.76 10.95 13.71
N ILE A 266 -14.63 12.05 12.97
CA ILE A 266 -15.73 12.94 12.61
C ILE A 266 -16.21 12.60 11.19
N ASP A 267 -17.52 12.42 11.03
CA ASP A 267 -18.18 12.41 9.72
C ASP A 267 -18.32 13.86 9.24
N PHE A 268 -17.42 14.29 8.35
CA PHE A 268 -17.39 15.68 7.88
C PHE A 268 -18.67 16.05 7.14
N SER A 269 -19.20 15.15 6.31
CA SER A 269 -20.39 15.42 5.51
C SER A 269 -21.67 15.36 6.34
N GLY A 270 -21.72 14.46 7.32
CA GLY A 270 -22.88 14.25 8.20
C GLY A 270 -22.95 15.22 9.39
N ASP A 271 -21.83 15.61 9.98
CA ASP A 271 -21.78 16.54 11.12
C ASP A 271 -21.85 17.99 10.64
N LYS A 272 -22.92 18.70 11.03
CA LYS A 272 -23.16 20.09 10.63
C LYS A 272 -22.58 21.12 11.61
N ARG A 273 -22.00 20.66 12.71
CA ARG A 273 -21.36 21.53 13.70
C ARG A 273 -20.06 22.10 13.15
N THR A 274 -19.76 23.35 13.51
CA THR A 274 -18.46 23.96 13.25
C THR A 274 -17.45 23.45 14.28
N HIS A 275 -16.49 22.66 13.79
CA HIS A 275 -15.36 22.18 14.56
C HIS A 275 -14.17 23.12 14.40
N CYS A 276 -13.54 23.45 15.52
CA CYS A 276 -12.38 24.31 15.55
C CYS A 276 -11.13 23.57 16.01
N PHE A 277 -10.01 23.81 15.32
CA PHE A 277 -8.73 23.14 15.55
C PHE A 277 -7.59 24.16 15.57
N PRO A 278 -6.50 23.89 16.32
CA PRO A 278 -5.29 24.69 16.28
C PRO A 278 -4.45 24.45 15.00
N GLU A 279 -4.55 23.25 14.44
CA GLU A 279 -3.77 22.77 13.29
C GLU A 279 -4.60 21.78 12.46
N ALA A 280 -4.43 21.78 11.14
CA ALA A 280 -5.06 20.82 10.25
C ALA A 280 -4.09 20.35 9.17
N ILE A 281 -4.08 19.05 8.93
CA ILE A 281 -3.40 18.39 7.82
C ILE A 281 -4.50 17.88 6.89
N VAL A 282 -4.47 18.28 5.62
CA VAL A 282 -5.48 17.92 4.63
C VAL A 282 -4.83 17.06 3.55
N GLY A 283 -5.22 15.79 3.47
CA GLY A 283 -4.55 14.78 2.65
C GLY A 283 -3.61 13.88 3.48
N LEU A 284 -3.06 12.86 2.82
CA LEU A 284 -2.22 11.84 3.45
C LEU A 284 -0.89 11.69 2.70
N ARG A 285 0.18 11.41 3.44
CA ARG A 285 1.48 11.02 2.89
C ARG A 285 1.50 9.53 2.58
N ILE A 286 2.02 9.16 1.41
CA ILE A 286 2.17 7.77 0.96
C ILE A 286 3.57 7.57 0.37
N HIS A 287 4.27 6.54 0.81
CA HIS A 287 5.64 6.26 0.34
C HIS A 287 5.65 5.42 -0.93
N ASP A 288 5.00 4.26 -0.91
CA ASP A 288 4.94 3.31 -2.02
C ASP A 288 3.82 2.28 -1.77
N GLU A 289 3.70 1.27 -2.63
CA GLU A 289 2.73 0.19 -2.44
C GLU A 289 2.99 -0.60 -1.14
N LEU A 290 2.00 -0.63 -0.24
CA LEU A 290 1.98 -1.35 1.04
C LEU A 290 3.29 -1.26 1.86
N THR A 291 3.96 -0.10 1.85
CA THR A 291 5.24 0.09 2.52
C THR A 291 5.25 1.30 3.46
N VAL A 292 6.18 1.27 4.41
CA VAL A 292 6.60 2.42 5.20
C VAL A 292 8.11 2.55 5.05
N ASP A 293 8.58 3.64 4.42
CA ASP A 293 10.00 3.94 4.25
C ASP A 293 10.55 4.62 5.50
N SER A 294 11.47 3.94 6.20
CA SER A 294 12.07 4.44 7.43
C SER A 294 12.94 5.66 7.26
N SER A 295 13.46 5.92 6.05
CA SER A 295 14.24 7.13 5.77
C SER A 295 13.38 8.40 5.75
N GLN A 296 12.07 8.24 5.50
CA GLN A 296 11.11 9.35 5.42
C GLN A 296 10.26 9.49 6.70
N MET A 297 10.41 8.57 7.66
CA MET A 297 9.65 8.57 8.91
C MET A 297 10.43 9.20 10.07
N GLN A 298 9.74 10.02 10.86
CA GLN A 298 10.26 10.48 12.14
C GLN A 298 10.50 9.28 13.08
N GLY A 299 11.68 9.26 13.72
CA GLY A 299 12.08 8.14 14.59
C GLY A 299 12.35 6.83 13.83
N SER A 300 12.57 6.90 12.51
CA SER A 300 12.93 5.76 11.65
C SER A 300 11.94 4.59 11.72
N LYS A 301 10.65 4.91 11.84
CA LYS A 301 9.57 3.92 11.85
C LYS A 301 9.49 3.16 10.54
N SER A 302 9.12 1.90 10.61
CA SER A 302 9.14 0.96 9.48
C SER A 302 7.80 0.26 9.32
N ILE A 303 7.69 -0.58 8.29
CA ILE A 303 6.52 -1.43 8.10
C ILE A 303 6.35 -2.44 9.25
N LEU A 304 7.43 -2.78 9.96
CA LEU A 304 7.38 -3.62 11.16
C LEU A 304 6.72 -2.87 12.33
N ASP A 305 6.92 -1.56 12.46
CA ASP A 305 6.21 -0.76 13.46
C ASP A 305 4.71 -0.69 13.15
N PHE A 306 4.33 -0.62 11.87
CA PHE A 306 2.94 -0.72 11.46
C PHE A 306 2.37 -2.12 11.77
N HIS A 307 3.11 -3.21 11.52
CA HIS A 307 2.70 -4.56 11.95
C HIS A 307 2.47 -4.62 13.48
N ASN A 308 3.37 -4.05 14.28
CA ASN A 308 3.20 -3.99 15.73
C ASN A 308 1.96 -3.19 16.16
N LEU A 309 1.56 -2.18 15.38
CA LEU A 309 0.30 -1.47 15.60
C LEU A 309 -0.90 -2.39 15.33
N LEU A 310 -0.85 -3.23 14.30
CA LEU A 310 -1.89 -4.23 14.03
C LEU A 310 -1.98 -5.28 15.15
N ASP A 311 -0.84 -5.74 15.68
CA ASP A 311 -0.80 -6.61 16.87
C ASP A 311 -1.55 -5.97 18.03
N GLN A 312 -1.23 -4.70 18.35
CA GLN A 312 -1.88 -3.97 19.42
C GLN A 312 -3.39 -3.76 19.17
N ALA A 313 -3.78 -3.48 17.93
CA ALA A 313 -5.18 -3.29 17.55
C ALA A 313 -6.00 -4.55 17.79
N TYR A 314 -5.55 -5.71 17.30
CA TYR A 314 -6.37 -6.92 17.28
C TYR A 314 -6.22 -7.83 18.51
N TRP A 315 -5.10 -7.78 19.23
CA TRP A 315 -4.88 -8.68 20.37
C TRP A 315 -5.94 -8.61 21.47
N PRO A 316 -6.49 -7.44 21.86
CA PRO A 316 -7.60 -7.37 22.81
C PRO A 316 -8.82 -8.19 22.37
N ARG A 317 -9.23 -8.06 21.11
CA ARG A 317 -10.37 -8.80 20.57
C ARG A 317 -10.08 -10.29 20.43
N ILE A 318 -8.86 -10.65 20.02
CA ILE A 318 -8.41 -12.06 19.96
C ILE A 318 -8.46 -12.73 21.33
N ARG A 319 -8.03 -12.04 22.40
CA ARG A 319 -8.14 -12.58 23.77
C ARG A 319 -9.59 -12.83 24.17
N GLY A 320 -10.50 -11.92 23.80
CA GLY A 320 -11.94 -12.13 24.00
C GLY A 320 -12.45 -13.37 23.26
N LEU A 321 -12.07 -13.54 21.98
CA LEU A 321 -12.44 -14.73 21.20
C LEU A 321 -11.94 -16.04 21.83
N ILE A 322 -10.70 -16.05 22.33
CA ILE A 322 -10.14 -17.22 23.04
C ILE A 322 -10.96 -17.54 24.30
N GLN A 323 -11.29 -16.52 25.10
CA GLN A 323 -12.09 -16.70 26.32
C GLN A 323 -13.51 -17.21 26.02
N ASP A 324 -14.13 -16.73 24.95
CA ASP A 324 -15.45 -17.20 24.52
C ASP A 324 -15.40 -18.67 24.08
N GLU A 325 -14.39 -19.05 23.29
CA GLU A 325 -14.13 -20.45 22.88
C GLU A 325 -13.90 -21.37 24.09
N GLU A 326 -13.09 -20.94 25.07
CA GLU A 326 -12.83 -21.69 26.31
C GLU A 326 -14.10 -21.87 27.13
N ARG A 327 -14.91 -20.82 27.26
CA ARG A 327 -16.21 -20.87 27.97
C ARG A 327 -17.15 -21.86 27.29
N GLU A 328 -17.28 -21.80 25.96
CA GLU A 328 -18.11 -22.73 25.19
C GLU A 328 -17.64 -24.18 25.34
N ALA A 329 -16.33 -24.44 25.30
CA ALA A 329 -15.76 -25.76 25.49
C ALA A 329 -16.07 -26.32 26.89
N GLN A 330 -15.97 -25.49 27.94
CA GLN A 330 -16.32 -25.88 29.31
C GLN A 330 -17.81 -26.20 29.45
N LEU A 331 -18.69 -25.41 28.81
CA LEU A 331 -20.13 -25.68 28.81
C LEU A 331 -20.46 -27.01 28.13
N ARG A 332 -19.86 -27.29 26.96
CA ARG A 332 -20.02 -28.58 26.26
C ARG A 332 -19.51 -29.77 27.07
N LEU A 333 -18.41 -29.59 27.82
CA LEU A 333 -17.89 -30.63 28.71
C LEU A 333 -18.87 -30.90 29.86
N LYS A 334 -19.39 -29.85 30.50
CA LYS A 334 -20.40 -29.97 31.57
C LYS A 334 -21.67 -30.65 31.08
N GLU A 335 -22.13 -30.34 29.88
CA GLU A 335 -23.30 -30.98 29.25
C GLU A 335 -23.04 -32.47 28.99
N ARG A 336 -21.86 -32.83 28.45
CA ARG A 336 -21.48 -34.24 28.24
C ARG A 336 -21.39 -35.04 29.54
N VAL A 337 -20.81 -34.46 30.59
CA VAL A 337 -20.73 -35.08 31.92
C VAL A 337 -22.11 -35.25 32.54
N SER A 338 -23.03 -34.32 32.29
CA SER A 338 -24.41 -34.40 32.76
C SER A 338 -25.24 -35.47 32.02
N LEU A 339 -24.95 -35.73 30.74
CA LEU A 339 -25.64 -36.72 29.91
C LEU A 339 -25.09 -38.15 30.08
N PHE A 340 -23.83 -38.31 30.51
CA PHE A 340 -23.21 -39.62 30.73
C PHE A 340 -22.43 -39.65 32.06
N PRO A 341 -23.12 -39.83 33.21
CA PRO A 341 -22.48 -39.81 34.53
C PRO A 341 -21.52 -40.98 34.79
N SER A 342 -21.62 -42.07 34.01
CA SER A 342 -21.08 -43.39 34.40
C SER A 342 -19.84 -43.86 33.63
N SER A 343 -19.18 -43.04 32.80
CA SER A 343 -18.09 -43.52 31.92
C SER A 343 -16.72 -42.86 32.09
N LEU A 344 -16.45 -42.15 33.18
CA LEU A 344 -15.12 -41.59 33.44
C LEU A 344 -14.69 -41.81 34.90
N SER A 345 -14.07 -42.95 35.18
CA SER A 345 -13.07 -43.04 36.25
C SER A 345 -11.81 -42.27 35.79
N PRO A 346 -11.25 -41.37 36.61
CA PRO A 346 -10.01 -40.70 36.28
C PRO A 346 -8.86 -41.67 36.57
N GLU A 347 -8.50 -42.51 35.60
CA GLU A 347 -7.15 -43.05 35.59
C GLU A 347 -6.21 -41.88 35.29
N ALA A 348 -5.61 -41.35 36.36
CA ALA A 348 -4.47 -40.45 36.31
C ALA A 348 -3.26 -41.23 35.77
N GLY A 349 -3.30 -41.57 34.49
CA GLY A 349 -2.11 -41.87 33.73
C GLY A 349 -1.40 -40.54 33.49
N GLU A 350 -0.23 -40.38 34.09
CA GLU A 350 0.75 -39.38 33.67
C GLU A 350 1.02 -39.60 32.17
N GLN A 351 0.23 -38.94 31.33
CA GLN A 351 0.64 -38.71 29.95
C GLN A 351 1.84 -37.79 30.04
N LYS A 352 3.03 -38.38 29.99
CA LYS A 352 4.20 -37.69 29.45
C LYS A 352 3.71 -36.97 28.21
N GLN A 353 3.60 -35.64 28.28
CA GLN A 353 3.56 -34.80 27.10
C GLN A 353 4.90 -35.05 26.42
N GLU A 354 4.97 -36.09 25.57
CA GLU A 354 5.87 -36.01 24.43
C GLU A 354 5.51 -34.68 23.78
N GLU A 355 6.44 -33.72 23.83
CA GLU A 355 6.37 -32.52 23.00
C GLU A 355 6.29 -33.00 21.56
N LYS A 356 5.07 -33.25 21.08
CA LYS A 356 4.83 -33.49 19.66
C LYS A 356 5.34 -32.25 18.98
N GLU A 357 6.44 -32.41 18.24
CA GLU A 357 7.02 -31.34 17.44
C GLU A 357 5.89 -30.61 16.71
N LYS A 358 5.76 -29.31 17.01
CA LYS A 358 4.65 -28.52 16.51
C LYS A 358 4.80 -28.40 14.99
N LYS A 359 3.90 -29.06 14.26
CA LYS A 359 3.89 -29.02 12.80
C LYS A 359 3.77 -27.58 12.31
N PRO A 360 4.56 -27.17 11.28
CA PRO A 360 4.40 -25.88 10.63
C PRO A 360 2.96 -25.61 10.20
N LYS A 361 2.42 -24.45 10.56
CA LYS A 361 1.05 -24.06 10.20
C LYS A 361 1.02 -23.34 8.85
N LEU A 362 0.23 -23.85 7.92
CA LEU A 362 0.00 -23.27 6.60
C LEU A 362 -1.44 -22.78 6.49
N VAL A 363 -1.61 -21.50 6.19
CA VAL A 363 -2.94 -20.92 5.91
C VAL A 363 -3.14 -20.78 4.40
N VAL A 364 -4.27 -21.27 3.89
CA VAL A 364 -4.69 -21.07 2.50
C VAL A 364 -5.80 -20.02 2.49
N ILE A 365 -5.58 -18.89 1.83
CA ILE A 365 -6.64 -17.91 1.56
C ILE A 365 -7.37 -18.33 0.29
N SER A 366 -8.47 -19.03 0.50
CA SER A 366 -9.34 -19.56 -0.54
C SER A 366 -10.24 -18.48 -1.13
N ARG A 367 -10.59 -18.64 -2.40
CA ARG A 367 -11.39 -17.70 -3.17
C ARG A 367 -12.52 -18.44 -3.88
N ASN A 368 -13.71 -17.87 -3.83
CA ASN A 368 -14.85 -18.31 -4.63
C ASN A 368 -15.00 -17.38 -5.85
N GLY A 369 -15.33 -17.93 -7.01
CA GLY A 369 -15.51 -17.16 -8.25
C GLY A 369 -14.23 -17.08 -9.08
N SER A 370 -13.71 -15.87 -9.29
CA SER A 370 -12.53 -15.65 -10.13
C SER A 370 -11.21 -15.90 -9.39
N ARG A 371 -10.23 -16.41 -10.13
CA ARG A 371 -8.91 -16.83 -9.65
C ARG A 371 -9.00 -17.86 -8.52
N ALA A 372 -10.02 -18.72 -8.55
CA ALA A 372 -10.15 -19.86 -7.64
C ALA A 372 -9.14 -20.95 -8.01
N ILE A 373 -8.64 -21.67 -7.00
CA ILE A 373 -7.84 -22.88 -7.21
C ILE A 373 -8.81 -24.05 -7.40
N MET A 374 -8.91 -24.56 -8.63
CA MET A 374 -9.89 -25.59 -9.01
C MET A 374 -9.64 -26.93 -8.31
N ASN A 375 -8.38 -27.23 -8.02
CA ASN A 375 -7.94 -28.44 -7.33
C ASN A 375 -7.42 -28.16 -5.91
N GLU A 376 -8.05 -27.22 -5.18
CA GLU A 376 -7.66 -26.78 -3.83
C GLU A 376 -7.55 -27.96 -2.84
N ASP A 377 -8.55 -28.85 -2.79
CA ASP A 377 -8.53 -30.00 -1.87
C ASP A 377 -7.34 -30.94 -2.11
N ALA A 378 -6.92 -31.09 -3.37
CA ALA A 378 -5.77 -31.91 -3.72
C ALA A 378 -4.46 -31.21 -3.33
N MET A 379 -4.39 -29.89 -3.45
CA MET A 379 -3.27 -29.09 -2.95
C MET A 379 -3.16 -29.12 -1.42
N VAL A 380 -4.29 -29.04 -0.70
CA VAL A 380 -4.35 -29.18 0.75
C VAL A 380 -3.84 -30.55 1.19
N LYS A 381 -4.36 -31.65 0.60
CA LYS A 381 -3.89 -33.01 0.88
C LYS A 381 -2.39 -33.20 0.62
N LEU A 382 -1.86 -32.56 -0.42
CA LEU A 382 -0.42 -32.58 -0.72
C LEU A 382 0.38 -31.85 0.37
N ALA A 383 -0.07 -30.68 0.82
CA ALA A 383 0.58 -29.93 1.89
C ALA A 383 0.56 -30.69 3.24
N GLU A 384 -0.57 -31.31 3.59
CA GLU A 384 -0.69 -32.18 4.77
C GLU A 384 0.26 -33.38 4.69
N LYS A 385 0.38 -34.01 3.51
CA LYS A 385 1.32 -35.11 3.27
C LYS A 385 2.78 -34.68 3.40
N ILE A 386 3.11 -33.43 3.04
CA ILE A 386 4.45 -32.86 3.23
C ILE A 386 4.75 -32.66 4.72
N GLY A 387 3.74 -32.39 5.53
CA GLY A 387 3.86 -32.26 6.99
C GLY A 387 3.22 -31.00 7.58
N PHE A 388 2.62 -30.14 6.77
CA PHE A 388 1.94 -28.93 7.26
C PHE A 388 0.66 -29.27 8.04
N GLN A 389 0.36 -28.47 9.06
CA GLN A 389 -0.99 -28.32 9.56
C GLN A 389 -1.70 -27.24 8.73
N VAL A 390 -2.71 -27.61 7.95
CA VAL A 390 -3.36 -26.70 7.00
C VAL A 390 -4.66 -26.13 7.58
N GLU A 391 -4.84 -24.82 7.45
CA GLU A 391 -6.10 -24.12 7.74
C GLU A 391 -6.55 -23.37 6.47
N VAL A 392 -7.78 -23.62 6.01
CA VAL A 392 -8.33 -22.93 4.84
C VAL A 392 -9.26 -21.82 5.31
N LEU A 393 -8.92 -20.58 4.99
CA LEU A 393 -9.75 -19.41 5.26
C LEU A 393 -10.50 -19.00 4.00
N ARG A 394 -11.78 -18.67 4.15
CA ARG A 394 -12.62 -18.09 3.08
C ARG A 394 -13.17 -16.74 3.54
N PRO A 395 -12.34 -15.68 3.60
CA PRO A 395 -12.80 -14.38 4.05
C PRO A 395 -13.84 -13.80 3.11
N ASP A 396 -14.91 -13.27 3.69
CA ASP A 396 -15.90 -12.42 3.02
C ASP A 396 -15.86 -11.00 3.58
N ARG A 397 -16.74 -10.12 3.08
CA ARG A 397 -16.79 -8.71 3.48
C ARG A 397 -17.14 -8.50 4.96
N THR A 398 -17.82 -9.46 5.58
CA THR A 398 -18.29 -9.43 6.97
C THR A 398 -17.36 -10.16 7.93
N THR A 399 -16.37 -10.89 7.39
CA THR A 399 -15.40 -11.62 8.19
C THR A 399 -14.57 -10.65 9.03
N GLU A 400 -14.62 -10.86 10.34
CA GLU A 400 -13.91 -10.05 11.32
C GLU A 400 -12.39 -10.11 11.12
N LEU A 401 -11.73 -8.95 10.99
CA LEU A 401 -10.29 -8.89 10.73
C LEU A 401 -9.47 -9.51 11.86
N ALA A 402 -9.90 -9.41 13.11
CA ALA A 402 -9.24 -10.04 14.25
C ALA A 402 -9.12 -11.58 14.10
N LYS A 403 -10.10 -12.24 13.46
CA LYS A 403 -10.05 -13.69 13.18
C LYS A 403 -9.03 -14.03 12.11
N ILE A 404 -9.00 -13.25 11.03
CA ILE A 404 -8.01 -13.40 9.95
C ILE A 404 -6.61 -13.14 10.50
N TYR A 405 -6.45 -12.08 11.30
CA TYR A 405 -5.21 -11.73 11.99
C TYR A 405 -4.73 -12.87 12.89
N ARG A 406 -5.58 -13.42 13.75
CA ARG A 406 -5.24 -14.56 14.62
C ARG A 406 -4.71 -15.75 13.81
N ALA A 407 -5.39 -16.08 12.71
CA ALA A 407 -5.02 -17.22 11.88
C ALA A 407 -3.67 -17.03 11.18
N LEU A 408 -3.43 -15.84 10.60
CA LEU A 408 -2.20 -15.52 9.87
C LEU A 408 -1.00 -15.20 10.76
N ASN A 409 -1.20 -14.46 11.85
CA ASN A 409 -0.15 -14.14 12.82
C ASN A 409 0.39 -15.42 13.47
N SER A 410 -0.45 -16.45 13.65
CA SER A 410 -0.03 -17.77 14.16
C SER A 410 0.50 -18.72 13.08
N SER A 411 0.51 -18.32 11.81
CA SER A 411 0.95 -19.17 10.68
C SER A 411 2.45 -19.03 10.38
N ASP A 412 3.03 -20.12 9.84
CA ASP A 412 4.41 -20.14 9.35
C ASP A 412 4.47 -19.96 7.83
N ALA A 413 3.37 -20.27 7.13
CA ALA A 413 3.21 -20.04 5.72
C ALA A 413 1.79 -19.58 5.35
N MET A 414 1.67 -18.78 4.31
CA MET A 414 0.42 -18.41 3.66
C MET A 414 0.48 -18.72 2.17
N ILE A 415 -0.61 -19.26 1.62
CA ILE A 415 -0.83 -19.43 0.18
C ILE A 415 -2.07 -18.64 -0.24
N GLY A 416 -2.01 -18.01 -1.40
CA GLY A 416 -3.21 -17.60 -2.12
C GLY A 416 -2.92 -17.14 -3.53
N VAL A 417 -4.00 -16.97 -4.30
CA VAL A 417 -3.93 -16.48 -5.68
C VAL A 417 -3.96 -14.96 -5.69
N HIS A 418 -3.11 -14.36 -6.54
CA HIS A 418 -2.98 -12.91 -6.70
C HIS A 418 -4.32 -12.16 -6.71
N GLY A 419 -4.42 -11.14 -5.86
CA GLY A 419 -5.54 -10.21 -5.77
C GLY A 419 -5.66 -9.64 -4.36
N ALA A 420 -6.64 -8.76 -4.15
CA ALA A 420 -6.76 -7.93 -2.94
C ALA A 420 -6.60 -8.70 -1.62
N ALA A 421 -7.16 -9.90 -1.49
CA ALA A 421 -7.04 -10.70 -0.27
C ALA A 421 -5.59 -11.05 0.12
N MET A 422 -4.62 -10.90 -0.79
CA MET A 422 -3.20 -11.07 -0.49
C MET A 422 -2.64 -9.97 0.40
N THR A 423 -3.28 -8.80 0.50
CA THR A 423 -2.90 -7.73 1.45
C THR A 423 -2.83 -8.24 2.90
N HIS A 424 -3.57 -9.29 3.24
CA HIS A 424 -3.49 -9.93 4.56
C HIS A 424 -2.12 -10.56 4.87
N PHE A 425 -1.17 -10.62 3.92
CA PHE A 425 0.24 -10.95 4.25
C PHE A 425 0.78 -10.00 5.34
N LEU A 426 0.26 -8.76 5.43
CA LEU A 426 0.59 -7.79 6.48
C LEU A 426 0.28 -8.30 7.91
N PHE A 427 -0.51 -9.36 8.06
CA PHE A 427 -0.85 -9.97 9.34
C PHE A 427 0.06 -11.15 9.69
N MET A 428 0.99 -11.51 8.79
CA MET A 428 1.96 -12.56 9.06
C MET A 428 3.15 -12.01 9.82
N ARG A 429 3.66 -12.81 10.75
CA ARG A 429 4.92 -12.52 11.43
C ARG A 429 6.07 -12.47 10.42
N PRO A 430 7.05 -11.57 10.61
CA PRO A 430 8.31 -11.62 9.90
C PRO A 430 8.93 -13.02 10.00
N CYS A 431 9.75 -13.37 9.00
CA CYS A 431 10.38 -14.67 8.87
C CYS A 431 9.43 -15.84 8.55
N SER A 432 8.16 -15.59 8.21
CA SER A 432 7.25 -16.59 7.65
C SER A 432 7.33 -16.62 6.12
N VAL A 433 6.70 -17.60 5.49
CA VAL A 433 6.72 -17.79 4.02
C VAL A 433 5.41 -17.33 3.39
N PHE A 434 5.49 -16.44 2.40
CA PHE A 434 4.32 -16.03 1.62
C PHE A 434 4.42 -16.58 0.19
N ILE A 435 3.53 -17.49 -0.17
CA ILE A 435 3.46 -18.13 -1.49
C ILE A 435 2.29 -17.51 -2.27
N GLN A 436 2.62 -16.75 -3.30
CA GLN A 436 1.62 -16.15 -4.19
C GLN A 436 1.52 -16.96 -5.49
N VAL A 437 0.35 -17.51 -5.78
CA VAL A 437 0.05 -18.05 -7.11
C VAL A 437 -0.22 -16.87 -8.03
N ILE A 438 0.52 -16.77 -9.13
CA ILE A 438 0.50 -15.64 -10.07
C ILE A 438 -0.20 -16.10 -11.35
N PRO A 439 -1.47 -15.69 -11.58
CA PRO A 439 -2.20 -15.94 -12.82
C PRO A 439 -1.53 -15.32 -14.06
N LEU A 440 -1.94 -15.77 -15.24
CA LEU A 440 -1.45 -15.20 -16.50
C LEU A 440 -1.71 -13.70 -16.55
N GLY A 441 -0.77 -12.94 -17.10
CA GLY A 441 -0.92 -11.48 -17.31
C GLY A 441 -0.83 -10.63 -16.04
N THR A 442 -0.50 -11.21 -14.89
CA THR A 442 -0.45 -10.49 -13.60
C THR A 442 0.94 -10.41 -12.96
N ASP A 443 1.99 -10.80 -13.69
CA ASP A 443 3.38 -10.87 -13.20
C ASP A 443 3.86 -9.61 -12.50
N TRP A 444 3.82 -8.47 -13.21
CA TRP A 444 4.29 -7.19 -12.70
C TRP A 444 3.47 -6.75 -11.49
N ALA A 445 2.14 -6.93 -11.55
CA ALA A 445 1.22 -6.53 -10.49
C ALA A 445 1.43 -7.39 -9.23
N ALA A 446 1.73 -8.69 -9.39
CA ALA A 446 2.02 -9.58 -8.28
C ALA A 446 3.28 -9.16 -7.54
N GLU A 447 4.35 -8.88 -8.28
CA GLU A 447 5.62 -8.44 -7.71
C GLU A 447 5.50 -7.06 -7.04
N THR A 448 4.98 -6.05 -7.74
CA THR A 448 4.87 -4.68 -7.23
C THR A 448 3.92 -4.56 -6.03
N TYR A 449 2.73 -5.18 -6.10
CA TYR A 449 1.71 -4.98 -5.06
C TYR A 449 1.87 -5.86 -3.83
N TYR A 450 2.55 -7.01 -3.95
CA TYR A 450 2.62 -7.98 -2.84
C TYR A 450 3.99 -8.61 -2.67
N GLY A 451 4.74 -8.87 -3.75
CA GLY A 451 6.07 -9.46 -3.68
C GLY A 451 7.08 -8.58 -2.95
N GLU A 452 7.35 -7.38 -3.48
CA GLU A 452 8.27 -6.44 -2.85
C GLU A 452 7.82 -6.01 -1.45
N PRO A 453 6.54 -5.65 -1.21
CA PRO A 453 6.06 -5.31 0.13
C PRO A 453 6.22 -6.45 1.15
N ALA A 454 5.95 -7.71 0.75
CA ALA A 454 6.16 -8.87 1.63
C ALA A 454 7.63 -9.04 2.02
N MET A 455 8.57 -8.82 1.09
CA MET A 455 9.99 -8.86 1.38
C MET A 455 10.42 -7.72 2.33
N LYS A 456 9.87 -6.51 2.14
CA LYS A 456 10.10 -5.37 3.06
C LYS A 456 9.57 -5.64 4.47
N LEU A 457 8.47 -6.38 4.61
CA LEU A 457 7.96 -6.88 5.90
C LEU A 457 8.84 -7.99 6.51
N GLY A 458 9.78 -8.55 5.75
CA GLY A 458 10.66 -9.63 6.20
C GLY A 458 10.10 -11.03 6.00
N LEU A 459 9.15 -11.20 5.08
CA LEU A 459 8.66 -12.52 4.67
C LEU A 459 9.56 -13.11 3.59
N LYS A 460 9.64 -14.45 3.57
CA LYS A 460 10.18 -15.17 2.42
C LYS A 460 9.11 -15.27 1.34
N TYR A 461 9.22 -14.43 0.31
CA TYR A 461 8.28 -14.41 -0.80
C TYR A 461 8.57 -15.53 -1.83
N VAL A 462 7.52 -16.20 -2.29
CA VAL A 462 7.58 -17.24 -3.33
C VAL A 462 6.48 -17.00 -4.36
N GLY A 463 6.85 -16.39 -5.49
CA GLY A 463 5.96 -16.28 -6.65
C GLY A 463 5.88 -17.59 -7.44
N TYR A 464 4.70 -18.19 -7.52
CA TYR A 464 4.41 -19.33 -8.40
C TYR A 464 3.68 -18.86 -9.66
N LYS A 465 4.45 -18.56 -10.71
CA LYS A 465 3.89 -18.25 -12.03
C LYS A 465 3.31 -19.49 -12.68
N ILE A 466 2.02 -19.44 -12.98
CA ILE A 466 1.32 -20.53 -13.65
C ILE A 466 1.72 -20.61 -15.12
N LEU A 467 1.68 -21.81 -15.68
CA LEU A 467 1.75 -22.03 -17.12
C LEU A 467 0.37 -21.81 -17.75
N PRO A 468 0.31 -21.57 -19.08
CA PRO A 468 -0.96 -21.49 -19.78
C PRO A 468 -1.89 -22.67 -19.49
N ARG A 469 -1.36 -23.90 -19.45
CA ARG A 469 -2.12 -25.13 -19.17
C ARG A 469 -2.73 -25.21 -17.76
N GLU A 470 -2.22 -24.42 -16.82
CA GLU A 470 -2.75 -24.33 -15.45
C GLU A 470 -3.83 -23.24 -15.34
N SER A 471 -4.09 -22.47 -16.40
CA SER A 471 -5.15 -21.46 -16.44
C SER A 471 -6.39 -22.03 -17.13
N SER A 472 -7.57 -21.74 -16.60
CA SER A 472 -8.84 -22.08 -17.25
C SER A 472 -9.01 -21.41 -18.63
N LEU A 473 -8.25 -20.35 -18.91
CA LEU A 473 -8.21 -19.70 -20.22
C LEU A 473 -7.69 -20.64 -21.33
N TYR A 474 -6.91 -21.67 -20.97
CA TYR A 474 -6.35 -22.62 -21.93
C TYR A 474 -7.41 -23.38 -22.74
N GLY A 475 -8.58 -23.61 -22.13
CA GLY A 475 -9.72 -24.25 -22.80
C GLY A 475 -10.67 -23.27 -23.48
N GLN A 476 -10.47 -21.95 -23.29
CA GLN A 476 -11.36 -20.90 -23.79
C GLN A 476 -10.81 -20.17 -25.02
N TYR A 477 -9.49 -20.13 -25.15
CA TYR A 477 -8.78 -19.42 -26.22
C TYR A 477 -7.96 -20.39 -27.08
N ASP A 478 -7.75 -20.03 -28.34
CA ASP A 478 -6.87 -20.78 -29.23
C ASP A 478 -5.43 -20.81 -28.71
N ARG A 479 -4.69 -21.89 -29.03
CA ARG A 479 -3.34 -22.12 -28.50
C ARG A 479 -2.33 -21.02 -28.85
N ASP A 480 -2.58 -20.30 -29.94
CA ASP A 480 -1.72 -19.21 -30.42
C ASP A 480 -2.34 -17.84 -30.16
N ASP A 481 -3.47 -17.77 -29.44
CA ASP A 481 -4.08 -16.51 -29.03
C ASP A 481 -3.14 -15.71 -28.11
N PRO A 482 -2.98 -14.39 -28.31
CA PRO A 482 -2.19 -13.52 -27.45
C PRO A 482 -2.55 -13.61 -25.96
N VAL A 483 -3.79 -13.94 -25.60
CA VAL A 483 -4.20 -14.16 -24.20
C VAL A 483 -3.36 -15.23 -23.51
N LEU A 484 -2.93 -16.26 -24.24
CA LEU A 484 -2.10 -17.35 -23.71
C LEU A 484 -0.62 -17.15 -23.98
N ARG A 485 -0.26 -16.59 -25.14
CA ARG A 485 1.13 -16.51 -25.63
C ARG A 485 1.82 -15.19 -25.29
N ASP A 486 1.09 -14.09 -25.33
CA ASP A 486 1.62 -12.76 -25.10
C ASP A 486 0.69 -11.90 -24.22
N PRO A 487 0.60 -12.21 -22.91
CA PRO A 487 -0.22 -11.41 -22.01
C PRO A 487 0.17 -9.94 -21.92
N LYS A 488 1.41 -9.58 -22.29
CA LYS A 488 1.87 -8.20 -22.28
C LYS A 488 1.16 -7.35 -23.33
N SER A 489 0.97 -7.85 -24.56
CA SER A 489 0.21 -7.10 -25.57
C SER A 489 -1.27 -6.96 -25.23
N VAL A 490 -1.86 -7.94 -24.52
CA VAL A 490 -3.23 -7.82 -24.00
C VAL A 490 -3.31 -6.74 -22.92
N ASN A 491 -2.35 -6.71 -21.99
CA ASN A 491 -2.29 -5.69 -20.95
C ASN A 491 -2.06 -4.28 -21.52
N ALA A 492 -1.33 -4.15 -22.63
CA ALA A 492 -1.11 -2.88 -23.32
C ALA A 492 -2.41 -2.28 -23.90
N LYS A 493 -3.49 -3.06 -24.04
CA LYS A 493 -4.82 -2.56 -24.43
C LYS A 493 -5.53 -1.80 -23.31
N GLY A 494 -4.97 -1.77 -22.11
CA GLY A 494 -5.47 -1.02 -20.97
C GLY A 494 -6.13 -1.87 -19.89
N TRP A 495 -6.30 -1.26 -18.71
CA TRP A 495 -6.74 -1.92 -17.48
C TRP A 495 -8.05 -2.71 -17.60
N GLN A 496 -9.02 -2.18 -18.35
CA GLN A 496 -10.31 -2.86 -18.52
C GLN A 496 -10.17 -4.24 -19.16
N PHE A 497 -9.27 -4.39 -20.14
CA PHE A 497 -8.98 -5.67 -20.78
C PHE A 497 -8.23 -6.60 -19.84
N THR A 498 -7.18 -6.10 -19.17
CA THR A 498 -6.42 -6.85 -18.16
C THR A 498 -7.35 -7.42 -17.10
N LYS A 499 -8.21 -6.58 -16.52
CA LYS A 499 -9.16 -6.98 -15.49
C LYS A 499 -10.13 -8.04 -16.00
N LYS A 500 -10.77 -7.78 -17.14
CA LYS A 500 -11.77 -8.69 -17.72
C LYS A 500 -11.19 -10.08 -18.00
N VAL A 501 -10.03 -10.14 -18.64
CA VAL A 501 -9.42 -11.42 -19.06
C VAL A 501 -8.71 -12.10 -17.88
N TYR A 502 -7.79 -11.40 -17.23
CA TYR A 502 -6.85 -12.02 -16.30
C TYR A 502 -7.25 -11.93 -14.82
N LEU A 503 -8.14 -11.02 -14.43
CA LEU A 503 -8.59 -10.94 -13.03
C LEU A 503 -9.97 -11.55 -12.82
N ASP A 504 -10.86 -11.39 -13.80
CA ASP A 504 -12.24 -11.86 -13.70
C ASP A 504 -12.47 -13.17 -14.47
N GLY A 505 -11.77 -13.38 -15.60
CA GLY A 505 -12.02 -14.48 -16.54
C GLY A 505 -11.23 -15.78 -16.33
N GLN A 506 -10.29 -15.82 -15.37
CA GLN A 506 -9.44 -17.01 -15.18
C GLN A 506 -9.53 -17.62 -13.78
N ASN A 507 -9.50 -18.95 -13.75
CA ASN A 507 -9.25 -19.79 -12.58
C ASN A 507 -7.97 -20.61 -12.80
N VAL A 508 -7.46 -21.20 -11.72
CA VAL A 508 -6.17 -21.89 -11.71
C VAL A 508 -6.35 -23.36 -11.35
N GLU A 509 -5.87 -24.26 -12.19
CA GLU A 509 -5.69 -25.66 -11.86
C GLU A 509 -4.19 -25.92 -11.71
N LEU A 510 -3.73 -26.10 -10.46
CA LEU A 510 -2.31 -26.20 -10.16
C LEU A 510 -1.72 -27.53 -10.65
N ASP A 511 -0.56 -27.47 -11.30
CA ASP A 511 0.29 -28.64 -11.48
C ASP A 511 0.90 -29.02 -10.13
N LEU A 512 0.30 -29.99 -9.45
CA LEU A 512 0.70 -30.41 -8.11
C LEU A 512 2.13 -30.98 -8.03
N ARG A 513 2.71 -31.45 -9.15
CA ARG A 513 4.12 -31.88 -9.16
C ARG A 513 5.04 -30.68 -9.12
N ARG A 514 4.75 -29.63 -9.89
CA ARG A 514 5.53 -28.38 -9.90
C ARG A 514 5.30 -27.56 -8.63
N PHE A 515 4.04 -27.39 -8.24
CA PHE A 515 3.66 -26.67 -7.04
C PHE A 515 4.17 -27.37 -5.77
N GLY A 516 4.09 -28.69 -5.71
CA GLY A 516 4.62 -29.50 -4.60
C GLY A 516 6.09 -29.26 -4.29
N LYS A 517 6.93 -28.99 -5.31
CA LYS A 517 8.34 -28.60 -5.10
C LYS A 517 8.48 -27.28 -4.36
N ARG A 518 7.59 -26.31 -4.60
CA ARG A 518 7.58 -25.02 -3.90
C ARG A 518 7.10 -25.19 -2.46
N LEU A 519 6.05 -25.98 -2.24
CA LEU A 519 5.57 -26.33 -0.90
C LEU A 519 6.64 -27.02 -0.06
N PHE A 520 7.34 -28.01 -0.64
CA PHE A 520 8.40 -28.73 0.06
C PHE A 520 9.56 -27.80 0.45
N ARG A 521 10.00 -26.91 -0.46
CA ARG A 521 11.04 -25.91 -0.15
C ARG A 521 10.62 -24.92 0.94
N ALA A 522 9.34 -24.52 0.96
CA ALA A 522 8.81 -23.69 2.03
C ALA A 522 8.82 -24.44 3.38
N TYR A 523 8.40 -25.71 3.39
CA TYR A 523 8.41 -26.57 4.57
C TYR A 523 9.83 -26.76 5.13
N ASP A 524 10.80 -27.08 4.26
CA ASP A 524 12.20 -27.28 4.64
C ASP A 524 12.80 -26.01 5.24
N TYR A 525 12.53 -24.84 4.62
CA TYR A 525 12.96 -23.55 5.16
C TYR A 525 12.41 -23.29 6.56
N ILE A 526 11.11 -23.54 6.79
CA ILE A 526 10.46 -23.33 8.09
C ILE A 526 11.00 -24.33 9.12
N SER A 527 11.16 -25.59 8.74
CA SER A 527 11.62 -26.65 9.63
C SER A 527 13.05 -26.38 10.12
N LYS A 528 13.97 -26.04 9.21
CA LYS A 528 15.35 -25.65 9.56
C LYS A 528 15.39 -24.43 10.47
N LYS A 529 14.56 -23.42 10.20
CA LYS A 529 14.44 -22.23 11.04
C LYS A 529 13.96 -22.58 12.45
N ASN A 530 12.93 -23.42 12.58
CA ASN A 530 12.37 -23.80 13.87
C ASN A 530 13.37 -24.62 14.70
N GLN A 531 14.10 -25.55 14.08
CA GLN A 531 15.16 -26.31 14.75
C GLN A 531 16.27 -25.41 15.32
N ARG A 532 16.66 -24.37 14.58
CA ARG A 532 17.68 -23.39 15.04
C ARG A 532 17.20 -22.44 16.12
N ALA A 533 15.88 -22.30 16.33
CA ALA A 533 15.32 -21.46 17.39
C ALA A 533 15.22 -22.18 18.74
N VAL A 534 15.32 -23.52 18.73
CA VAL A 534 15.28 -24.38 19.93
C VAL A 534 16.69 -24.66 20.48
N GLN A 535 17.73 -24.47 19.65
CA GLN A 535 19.15 -24.47 20.05
C GLN A 535 19.58 -23.08 20.49
#